data_AF-A0A0F8VTT9-F1
#
_entry.id   AF-A0A0F8VTT9-F1
#
_cell.length_a   1.000
_cell.length_b   1.000
_cell.length_c   1.000
_cell.angle_alpha   90.00
_cell.angle_beta   90.00
_cell.angle_gamma   90.00
#
_symmetry.space_group_name_H-M   'P 1'
#
loop_
_entity.id
_entity.type
_entity.pdbx_description
1 polymer ?
#
loop_
_entity_poly.entity_id
_entity_poly.type
_entity_poly.pdbx_seq_one_letter_code
_entity_poly.pdbx_strand_id
1 'polypeptide(L)'
;LTSNSVPLIVQAREQEEKEDGIHQLLSGMEVKGNISALGEQDIYTFVALAGSKVNINVSPLNSQLGLSLQLLNPNGGLLIKRSASSSEGEINLQNYQIKETGIYTIAVSAVSVGAYKLSISIDAPQGAARTSVLMGESQVAVKGTELKQAILLLVTDKRGQPVTNADVVLSQRMVENIPSSKDINILANALSTSSTKPMSSRIQNSPQVAAGDTYLKTLKSDNYGLIGVSVAVPDLTRDFQIVVKVPSFPDIDPIRLDVKVIDEPIAQIKIDKTEQNCGSKCPVGAELPEPWRATFLDDEGSGVKGVPVEWLVISGGGKLGEKSGETSQTRIKLES
;
A
#
# COMPACT_ATOMS: atom_id res chain seq x y z
N LEU A 1 -47.04 5.90 -26.93
CA LEU A 1 -46.02 5.30 -26.04
C LEU A 1 -45.43 6.42 -25.20
N THR A 2 -46.00 6.70 -24.04
CA THR A 2 -45.49 7.71 -23.11
C THR A 2 -44.36 7.10 -22.30
N SER A 3 -43.17 7.68 -22.41
CA SER A 3 -41.98 7.26 -21.69
C SER A 3 -42.15 7.55 -20.20
N ASN A 4 -42.15 6.51 -19.37
CA ASN A 4 -42.09 6.65 -17.92
C ASN A 4 -40.66 7.03 -17.55
N SER A 5 -40.40 8.33 -17.36
CA SER A 5 -39.19 8.80 -16.72
C SER A 5 -39.36 8.65 -15.21
N VAL A 6 -38.71 7.66 -14.62
CA VAL A 6 -38.55 7.56 -13.17
C VAL A 6 -37.38 8.48 -12.78
N PRO A 7 -37.60 9.54 -12.00
CA PRO A 7 -36.48 10.31 -11.46
C PRO A 7 -35.73 9.44 -10.45
N LEU A 8 -34.47 9.10 -10.75
CA LEU A 8 -33.56 8.57 -9.74
C LEU A 8 -33.23 9.69 -8.76
N ILE A 9 -33.80 9.62 -7.55
CA ILE A 9 -33.32 10.39 -6.42
C ILE A 9 -32.20 9.57 -5.79
N VAL A 10 -30.94 9.97 -6.02
CA VAL A 10 -29.81 9.45 -5.26
C VAL A 10 -29.90 10.08 -3.87
N GLN A 11 -30.48 9.36 -2.91
CA GLN A 11 -30.41 9.77 -1.51
C GLN A 11 -28.98 9.56 -1.01
N ALA A 12 -28.40 10.59 -0.40
CA ALA A 12 -27.14 10.45 0.32
C ALA A 12 -27.29 9.33 1.36
N ARG A 13 -26.28 8.46 1.46
CA ARG A 13 -26.32 7.33 2.38
C ARG A 13 -26.03 7.87 3.79
N GLU A 14 -27.07 8.24 4.52
CA GLU A 14 -26.95 8.66 5.93
C GLU A 14 -26.50 7.46 6.78
N GLN A 15 -25.38 7.62 7.47
CA GLN A 15 -24.90 6.65 8.46
C GLN A 15 -24.62 7.34 9.78
N GLU A 16 -24.98 6.68 10.88
CA GLU A 16 -24.52 7.07 12.22
C GLU A 16 -23.11 6.53 12.43
N GLU A 17 -22.27 7.33 13.09
CA GLU A 17 -20.98 6.89 13.59
C GLU A 17 -21.16 5.69 14.53
N LYS A 18 -20.34 4.65 14.36
CA LYS A 18 -20.26 3.56 15.35
C LYS A 18 -19.15 3.88 16.35
N GLU A 19 -19.46 3.64 17.61
CA GLU A 19 -18.68 4.02 18.80
C GLU A 19 -17.28 3.40 18.90
N ASP A 20 -16.93 2.42 18.05
CA ASP A 20 -15.62 1.75 18.11
C ASP A 20 -15.19 1.28 16.71
N GLY A 21 -14.55 2.16 15.94
CA GLY A 21 -13.93 1.78 14.65
C GLY A 21 -13.54 2.94 13.73
N ILE A 22 -12.54 2.69 12.89
CA ILE A 22 -12.22 3.55 11.74
C ILE A 22 -13.37 3.46 10.73
N HIS A 23 -13.97 4.60 10.40
CA HIS A 23 -15.08 4.68 9.45
C HIS A 23 -14.58 4.95 8.03
N GLN A 24 -14.67 3.95 7.16
CA GLN A 24 -14.37 4.15 5.75
C GLN A 24 -15.53 4.86 5.04
N LEU A 25 -15.24 6.01 4.45
CA LEU A 25 -16.15 6.84 3.69
C LEU A 25 -16.01 6.58 2.18
N LEU A 26 -17.16 6.62 1.51
CA LEU A 26 -17.30 6.65 0.06
C LEU A 26 -17.73 8.03 -0.41
N SER A 27 -17.43 8.34 -1.67
CA SER A 27 -17.97 9.52 -2.34
C SER A 27 -19.50 9.59 -2.23
N GLY A 28 -20.02 10.75 -1.82
CA GLY A 28 -21.45 11.00 -1.63
C GLY A 28 -22.00 10.56 -0.26
N MET A 29 -21.17 10.01 0.63
CA MET A 29 -21.61 9.67 1.98
C MET A 29 -21.79 10.92 2.84
N GLU A 30 -22.78 10.82 3.73
CA GLU A 30 -23.02 11.76 4.82
C GLU A 30 -23.08 10.97 6.12
N VAL A 31 -22.30 11.40 7.11
CA VAL A 31 -22.19 10.77 8.42
C VAL A 31 -22.56 11.75 9.51
N LYS A 32 -23.35 11.28 10.49
CA LYS A 32 -23.62 12.02 11.72
C LYS A 32 -22.69 11.48 12.80
N GLY A 33 -21.79 12.34 13.27
CA GLY A 33 -20.83 12.03 14.34
C GLY A 33 -21.11 12.82 15.60
N ASN A 34 -20.50 12.42 16.72
CA ASN A 34 -20.70 13.07 18.00
C ASN A 34 -19.43 13.10 18.86
N ILE A 35 -18.92 14.30 19.08
CA ILE A 35 -17.85 14.54 20.06
C ILE A 35 -18.46 14.40 21.46
N SER A 36 -18.13 13.31 22.14
CA SER A 36 -18.66 12.85 23.42
C SER A 36 -17.82 13.31 24.62
N ALA A 37 -16.54 13.63 24.41
CA ALA A 37 -15.62 14.13 25.42
C ALA A 37 -14.74 15.29 24.91
N LEU A 38 -14.28 16.15 25.83
CA LEU A 38 -13.33 17.21 25.48
C LEU A 38 -11.98 16.60 25.09
N GLY A 39 -11.44 17.04 23.95
CA GLY A 39 -10.18 16.53 23.41
C GLY A 39 -10.32 15.25 22.58
N GLU A 40 -11.52 14.70 22.44
CA GLU A 40 -11.82 13.60 21.52
C GLU A 40 -11.62 14.02 20.06
N GLN A 41 -11.29 13.02 19.24
CA GLN A 41 -11.25 13.13 17.79
C GLN A 41 -11.93 11.94 17.16
N ASP A 42 -12.80 12.21 16.21
CA ASP A 42 -13.45 11.19 15.41
C ASP A 42 -12.66 10.99 14.14
N ILE A 43 -12.34 9.73 13.84
CA ILE A 43 -11.41 9.36 12.78
C ILE A 43 -12.13 8.63 11.66
N TYR A 44 -12.07 9.23 10.48
CA TYR A 44 -12.62 8.68 9.24
C TYR A 44 -11.50 8.43 8.24
N THR A 45 -11.68 7.45 7.37
CA THR A 45 -10.78 7.20 6.25
C THR A 45 -11.52 7.22 4.94
N PHE A 46 -10.84 7.57 3.84
CA PHE A 46 -11.40 7.40 2.51
C PHE A 46 -10.27 7.06 1.53
N VAL A 47 -10.62 6.38 0.45
CA VAL A 47 -9.68 6.07 -0.62
C VAL A 47 -9.84 7.09 -1.73
N ALA A 48 -8.73 7.63 -2.23
CA ALA A 48 -8.74 8.51 -3.39
C ALA A 48 -7.58 8.21 -4.34
N LEU A 49 -7.84 8.38 -5.63
CA LEU A 49 -6.82 8.29 -6.68
C LEU A 49 -6.07 9.62 -6.81
N ALA A 50 -4.79 9.55 -7.19
CA ALA A 50 -4.04 10.74 -7.60
C ALA A 50 -4.78 11.49 -8.72
N GLY A 51 -4.96 12.80 -8.55
CA GLY A 51 -5.73 13.66 -9.44
C GLY A 51 -7.19 13.84 -9.06
N SER A 52 -7.73 13.05 -8.11
CA SER A 52 -9.10 13.25 -7.61
C SER A 52 -9.27 14.64 -7.00
N LYS A 53 -10.46 15.22 -7.14
CA LYS A 53 -10.87 16.42 -6.41
C LYS A 53 -11.81 16.02 -5.29
N VAL A 54 -11.40 16.31 -4.07
CA VAL A 54 -12.16 15.99 -2.86
C VAL A 54 -12.83 17.26 -2.34
N ASN A 55 -14.13 17.16 -2.06
CA ASN A 55 -14.87 18.15 -1.29
C ASN A 55 -15.31 17.53 0.02
N ILE A 56 -15.05 18.21 1.13
CA ILE A 56 -15.43 17.80 2.48
C ILE A 56 -16.18 18.95 3.13
N ASN A 57 -17.29 18.62 3.79
CA ASN A 57 -18.05 19.57 4.57
C ASN A 57 -18.29 19.04 5.97
N VAL A 58 -18.04 19.87 6.99
CA VAL A 58 -18.31 19.55 8.39
C VAL A 58 -19.13 20.66 9.01
N SER A 59 -20.31 20.35 9.52
CA SER A 59 -21.25 21.30 10.11
C SER A 59 -21.86 20.73 11.40
N PRO A 60 -22.10 21.50 12.46
CA PRO A 60 -22.80 21.03 13.65
C PRO A 60 -24.26 20.74 13.32
N LEU A 61 -24.87 19.85 14.10
CA LEU A 61 -26.27 19.46 13.93
C LEU A 61 -27.22 20.21 14.86
N ASN A 62 -26.81 20.46 16.11
CA ASN A 62 -27.73 20.82 17.20
C ASN A 62 -27.25 22.01 18.06
N SER A 63 -26.02 22.48 17.91
CA SER A 63 -25.45 23.58 18.71
C SER A 63 -24.36 24.34 17.95
N GLN A 64 -23.98 25.52 18.43
CA GLN A 64 -22.80 26.22 17.92
C GLN A 64 -21.52 25.52 18.38
N LEU A 65 -21.00 24.63 17.54
CA LEU A 65 -19.79 23.84 17.81
C LEU A 65 -18.58 24.50 17.12
N GLY A 66 -17.54 24.81 17.89
CA GLY A 66 -16.26 25.22 17.32
C GLY A 66 -15.51 24.00 16.78
N LEU A 67 -15.69 23.72 15.49
CA LEU A 67 -15.17 22.52 14.82
C LEU A 67 -13.72 22.72 14.36
N SER A 68 -13.00 21.60 14.24
CA SER A 68 -11.69 21.52 13.60
C SER A 68 -11.63 20.27 12.74
N LEU A 69 -11.11 20.43 11.52
CA LEU A 69 -10.89 19.38 10.53
C LEU A 69 -9.40 19.27 10.26
N GLN A 70 -8.87 18.05 10.32
CA GLN A 70 -7.57 17.71 9.77
C GLN A 70 -7.74 16.71 8.63
N LEU A 71 -6.98 16.91 7.55
CA LEU A 71 -6.81 15.94 6.46
C LEU A 71 -5.35 15.50 6.44
N LEU A 72 -5.12 14.20 6.52
CA LEU A 72 -3.80 13.59 6.52
C LEU A 72 -3.62 12.75 5.24
N ASN A 73 -2.39 12.73 4.73
CA ASN A 73 -2.00 11.87 3.61
C ASN A 73 -1.85 10.40 4.05
N PRO A 74 -1.68 9.46 3.11
CA PRO A 74 -1.54 8.04 3.43
C PRO A 74 -0.35 7.68 4.32
N ASN A 75 0.66 8.55 4.39
CA ASN A 75 1.85 8.38 5.24
C ASN A 75 1.68 9.04 6.62
N GLY A 76 0.49 9.54 6.97
CA GLY A 76 0.20 10.22 8.23
C GLY A 76 0.65 11.69 8.29
N GLY A 77 1.14 12.25 7.17
CA GLY A 77 1.52 13.66 7.07
C GLY A 77 0.30 14.58 6.97
N LEU A 78 0.27 15.64 7.77
CA LEU A 78 -0.81 16.63 7.74
C LEU A 78 -0.82 17.41 6.42
N LEU A 79 -1.94 17.40 5.71
CA LEU A 79 -2.15 18.16 4.47
C LEU A 79 -2.91 19.45 4.71
N ILE A 80 -4.00 19.37 5.48
CA ILE A 80 -4.88 20.51 5.77
C ILE A 80 -5.24 20.48 7.25
N LYS A 81 -5.29 21.67 7.85
CA LYS A 81 -5.96 21.92 9.13
C LYS A 81 -6.84 23.15 8.97
N ARG A 82 -8.13 23.02 9.26
CA ARG A 82 -9.11 24.11 9.26
C ARG A 82 -9.88 24.09 10.56
N SER A 83 -10.29 25.26 11.03
CA SER A 83 -11.14 25.38 12.21
C SER A 83 -12.20 26.43 11.92
N ALA A 84 -13.41 26.20 12.42
CA ALA A 84 -14.50 27.15 12.38
C ALA A 84 -14.82 27.56 13.81
N SER A 85 -15.04 28.86 14.02
CA SER A 85 -15.55 29.34 15.29
C SER A 85 -16.97 28.83 15.52
N SER A 86 -17.42 28.83 16.78
CA SER A 86 -18.80 28.45 17.13
C SER A 86 -19.85 29.33 16.43
N SER A 87 -19.50 30.56 16.02
CA SER A 87 -20.36 31.47 15.24
C SER A 87 -20.39 31.21 13.73
N GLU A 88 -19.33 30.65 13.14
CA GLU A 88 -19.26 30.32 11.70
C GLU A 88 -19.85 28.94 11.42
N GLY A 89 -19.65 28.00 12.34
CA GLY A 89 -20.36 26.73 12.38
C GLY A 89 -20.15 25.82 11.16
N GLU A 90 -19.27 26.08 10.20
CA GLU A 90 -19.07 25.13 9.10
C GLU A 90 -17.64 25.18 8.59
N ILE A 91 -17.07 24.01 8.33
CA ILE A 91 -15.79 23.85 7.64
C ILE A 91 -16.09 23.26 6.28
N ASN A 92 -15.80 24.03 5.23
CA ASN A 92 -15.92 23.58 3.86
C ASN A 92 -14.54 23.52 3.20
N LEU A 93 -14.17 22.38 2.64
CA LEU A 93 -13.01 22.17 1.79
C LEU A 93 -13.51 21.83 0.39
N GLN A 94 -13.15 22.62 -0.61
CA GLN A 94 -13.61 22.43 -1.99
C GLN A 94 -12.44 22.13 -2.92
N ASN A 95 -12.68 21.23 -3.87
CA ASN A 95 -11.80 20.89 -4.99
C ASN A 95 -10.35 20.64 -4.55
N TYR A 96 -10.15 20.04 -3.37
CA TYR A 96 -8.82 19.70 -2.91
C TYR A 96 -8.26 18.59 -3.79
N GLN A 97 -7.20 18.90 -4.52
CA GLN A 97 -6.59 17.96 -5.46
C GLN A 97 -5.68 16.97 -4.73
N ILE A 98 -5.98 15.69 -4.89
CA ILE A 98 -5.20 14.58 -4.37
C ILE A 98 -3.94 14.38 -5.22
N LYS A 99 -2.78 14.31 -4.57
CA LYS A 99 -1.48 14.17 -5.25
C LYS A 99 -1.04 12.73 -5.44
N GLU A 100 -1.43 11.85 -4.52
CA GLU A 100 -0.98 10.46 -4.45
C GLU A 100 -2.21 9.56 -4.29
N THR A 101 -2.21 8.39 -4.92
CA THR A 101 -3.26 7.41 -4.68
C THR A 101 -3.05 6.79 -3.31
N GLY A 102 -4.11 6.67 -2.49
CA GLY A 102 -3.98 6.01 -1.19
C GLY A 102 -5.18 6.18 -0.28
N ILE A 103 -4.99 5.79 0.98
CA ILE A 103 -5.96 5.94 2.06
C ILE A 103 -5.67 7.22 2.81
N TYR A 104 -6.61 8.15 2.78
CA TYR A 104 -6.53 9.43 3.47
C TYR A 104 -7.30 9.36 4.78
N THR A 105 -6.86 10.13 5.78
CA THR A 105 -7.52 10.22 7.08
C THR A 105 -8.11 11.60 7.28
N ILE A 106 -9.37 11.66 7.71
CA ILE A 106 -10.02 12.86 8.21
C ILE A 106 -10.13 12.71 9.73
N ALA A 107 -9.61 13.69 10.47
CA ALA A 107 -9.86 13.80 11.90
C ALA A 107 -10.75 15.02 12.17
N VAL A 108 -11.90 14.79 12.79
CA VAL A 108 -12.81 15.84 13.24
C VAL A 108 -12.68 15.97 14.75
N SER A 109 -12.53 17.20 15.23
CA SER A 109 -12.50 17.49 16.66
C SER A 109 -13.28 18.77 16.94
N ALA A 110 -13.60 19.03 18.21
CA ALA A 110 -14.28 20.25 18.60
C ALA A 110 -13.78 20.82 19.92
N VAL A 111 -14.04 22.12 20.15
CA VAL A 111 -13.72 22.81 21.41
C VAL A 111 -14.68 22.47 22.55
N SER A 112 -15.84 21.91 22.23
CA SER A 112 -16.87 21.44 23.16
C SER A 112 -17.46 20.12 22.67
N VAL A 113 -18.18 19.41 23.53
CA VAL A 113 -18.95 18.23 23.12
C VAL A 113 -20.15 18.61 22.28
N GLY A 114 -20.54 17.76 21.34
CA GLY A 114 -21.68 18.00 20.46
C GLY A 114 -21.69 17.19 19.17
N ALA A 115 -22.87 17.15 18.54
CA ALA A 115 -23.08 16.40 17.31
C ALA A 115 -22.78 17.25 16.08
N TYR A 116 -22.20 16.62 15.06
CA TYR A 116 -21.92 17.22 13.76
C TYR A 116 -22.26 16.27 12.62
N LYS A 117 -22.16 16.82 11.43
CA LYS A 117 -22.41 16.17 10.16
C LYS A 117 -21.19 16.33 9.29
N LEU A 118 -20.67 15.23 8.78
CA LEU A 118 -19.57 15.17 7.82
C LEU A 118 -20.14 14.67 6.49
N SER A 119 -19.94 15.42 5.41
CA SER A 119 -20.19 14.93 4.06
C SER A 119 -18.95 15.00 3.20
N ILE A 120 -18.81 14.04 2.30
CA ILE A 120 -17.68 13.94 1.37
C ILE A 120 -18.17 13.67 -0.04
N SER A 121 -17.56 14.35 -1.01
CA SER A 121 -17.68 13.98 -2.43
C SER A 121 -16.29 13.92 -3.04
N ILE A 122 -16.08 12.89 -3.85
CA ILE A 122 -14.82 12.62 -4.55
C ILE A 122 -15.16 12.58 -6.03
N ASP A 123 -14.65 13.56 -6.76
CA ASP A 123 -14.62 13.57 -8.23
C ASP A 123 -13.33 12.88 -8.67
N ALA A 124 -13.44 11.61 -9.04
CA ALA A 124 -12.30 10.79 -9.41
C ALA A 124 -11.86 11.08 -10.86
N PRO A 125 -10.55 11.04 -11.15
CA PRO A 125 -10.05 11.24 -12.48
C PRO A 125 -10.60 10.14 -13.40
N GLN A 126 -11.16 10.55 -14.53
CA GLN A 126 -11.58 9.63 -15.57
C GLN A 126 -10.34 9.07 -16.29
N GLY A 127 -10.37 7.80 -16.67
CA GLY A 127 -9.22 7.17 -17.34
C GLY A 127 -9.41 5.67 -17.56
N ALA A 128 -8.31 4.95 -17.74
CA ALA A 128 -8.37 3.49 -17.79
C ALA A 128 -8.81 2.92 -16.43
N ALA A 129 -9.65 1.89 -16.48
CA ALA A 129 -9.92 1.03 -15.34
C ALA A 129 -8.58 0.43 -14.88
N ARG A 130 -8.38 0.31 -13.56
CA ARG A 130 -7.07 -0.08 -13.03
C ARG A 130 -7.16 -0.76 -11.68
N THR A 131 -6.14 -1.55 -11.38
CA THR A 131 -5.81 -1.98 -10.02
C THR A 131 -4.74 -1.02 -9.48
N SER A 132 -5.00 -0.39 -8.34
CA SER A 132 -4.04 0.44 -7.61
C SER A 132 -3.62 -0.28 -6.34
N VAL A 133 -2.35 -0.19 -5.97
CA VAL A 133 -1.88 -0.66 -4.67
C VAL A 133 -2.00 0.48 -3.68
N LEU A 134 -2.63 0.21 -2.55
CA LEU A 134 -2.79 1.16 -1.45
C LEU A 134 -1.77 0.91 -0.34
N MET A 135 -1.34 -0.33 -0.15
CA MET A 135 -0.35 -0.74 0.85
C MET A 135 0.42 -1.99 0.39
N GLY A 136 1.65 -2.14 0.89
CA GLY A 136 2.43 -3.36 0.74
C GLY A 136 3.15 -3.52 -0.61
N GLU A 137 3.46 -2.44 -1.32
CA GLU A 137 4.34 -2.49 -2.50
C GLU A 137 5.79 -2.82 -2.12
N SER A 138 6.53 -3.40 -3.08
CA SER A 138 8.00 -3.56 -3.04
C SER A 138 8.56 -4.10 -1.71
N GLN A 139 8.05 -5.25 -1.28
CA GLN A 139 8.41 -5.81 0.03
C GLN A 139 9.71 -6.62 -0.01
N VAL A 140 10.47 -6.51 1.09
CA VAL A 140 11.54 -7.46 1.42
C VAL A 140 11.01 -8.42 2.46
N ALA A 141 11.18 -9.72 2.23
CA ALA A 141 10.67 -10.72 3.16
C ALA A 141 11.61 -11.92 3.30
N VAL A 142 11.52 -12.57 4.46
CA VAL A 142 12.32 -13.75 4.78
C VAL A 142 11.68 -14.95 4.10
N LYS A 143 12.49 -15.82 3.49
CA LYS A 143 11.99 -17.04 2.86
C LYS A 143 11.21 -17.90 3.87
N GLY A 144 10.11 -18.50 3.44
CA GLY A 144 9.27 -19.33 4.29
C GLY A 144 8.37 -18.58 5.30
N THR A 145 8.36 -17.25 5.33
CA THR A 145 7.49 -16.46 6.22
C THR A 145 6.35 -15.78 5.46
N GLU A 146 5.31 -15.29 6.14
CA GLU A 146 4.37 -14.36 5.50
C GLU A 146 5.03 -13.02 5.17
N LEU A 147 4.50 -12.33 4.17
CA LEU A 147 4.83 -10.93 3.91
C LEU A 147 4.60 -10.11 5.19
N LYS A 148 5.57 -9.27 5.56
CA LYS A 148 5.49 -8.44 6.78
C LYS A 148 4.32 -7.46 6.74
N GLN A 149 3.97 -6.98 5.56
CA GLN A 149 2.82 -6.12 5.35
C GLN A 149 1.83 -6.82 4.42
N ALA A 150 0.55 -6.82 4.80
CA ALA A 150 -0.48 -7.24 3.86
C ALA A 150 -0.53 -6.29 2.67
N ILE A 151 -0.78 -6.83 1.48
CA ILE A 151 -1.00 -6.00 0.29
C ILE A 151 -2.47 -5.60 0.27
N LEU A 152 -2.74 -4.31 0.15
CA LEU A 152 -4.09 -3.80 -0.02
C LEU A 152 -4.22 -3.22 -1.43
N LEU A 153 -5.18 -3.74 -2.19
CA LEU A 153 -5.45 -3.33 -3.56
C LEU A 153 -6.81 -2.64 -3.67
N LEU A 154 -6.92 -1.74 -4.63
CA LEU A 154 -8.16 -1.11 -5.06
C LEU A 154 -8.39 -1.38 -6.54
N VAL A 155 -9.55 -1.93 -6.89
CA VAL A 155 -9.98 -2.09 -8.28
C VAL A 155 -11.00 -1.01 -8.62
N THR A 156 -10.72 -0.23 -9.67
CA THR A 156 -11.60 0.86 -10.14
C THR A 156 -11.95 0.72 -11.61
N ASP A 157 -13.17 1.14 -11.97
CA ASP A 157 -13.62 1.25 -13.34
C ASP A 157 -13.01 2.50 -14.03
N LYS A 158 -13.35 2.71 -15.30
CA LYS A 158 -12.86 3.85 -16.09
C LYS A 158 -13.30 5.24 -15.55
N ARG A 159 -14.27 5.27 -14.64
CA ARG A 159 -14.75 6.47 -13.98
C ARG A 159 -14.10 6.68 -12.62
N GLY A 160 -13.13 5.84 -12.25
CA GLY A 160 -12.51 5.83 -10.93
C GLY A 160 -13.44 5.30 -9.83
N GLN A 161 -14.57 4.67 -10.18
CA GLN A 161 -15.49 4.11 -9.19
C GLN A 161 -15.04 2.71 -8.77
N PRO A 162 -15.19 2.33 -7.49
CA PRO A 162 -14.83 1.00 -7.04
C PRO A 162 -15.62 -0.10 -7.74
N VAL A 163 -14.94 -1.18 -8.12
CA VAL A 163 -15.56 -2.36 -8.74
C VAL A 163 -15.80 -3.41 -7.67
N THR A 164 -17.05 -3.68 -7.36
CA THR A 164 -17.44 -4.66 -6.33
C THR A 164 -17.48 -6.08 -6.87
N ASN A 165 -17.13 -7.07 -6.04
CA ASN A 165 -17.22 -8.50 -6.36
C ASN A 165 -16.44 -8.94 -7.62
N ALA A 166 -15.41 -8.19 -8.01
CA ALA A 166 -14.53 -8.54 -9.10
C ALA A 166 -13.62 -9.71 -8.70
N ASP A 167 -13.48 -10.69 -9.59
CA ASP A 167 -12.53 -11.78 -9.39
C ASP A 167 -11.11 -11.27 -9.66
N VAL A 168 -10.27 -11.29 -8.63
CA VAL A 168 -8.87 -10.89 -8.67
C VAL A 168 -8.00 -12.13 -8.54
N VAL A 169 -7.32 -12.49 -9.62
CA VAL A 169 -6.44 -13.65 -9.72
C VAL A 169 -5.02 -13.22 -9.40
N LEU A 170 -4.42 -13.91 -8.43
CA LEU A 170 -3.04 -13.75 -8.03
C LEU A 170 -2.22 -14.92 -8.55
N SER A 171 -1.08 -14.61 -9.15
CA SER A 171 -0.11 -15.62 -9.57
C SER A 171 1.31 -15.16 -9.27
N GLN A 172 2.19 -16.09 -8.94
CA GLN A 172 3.60 -15.85 -8.75
C GLN A 172 4.35 -16.02 -10.06
N ARG A 173 5.20 -15.04 -10.39
CA ARG A 173 6.14 -15.08 -11.50
C ARG A 173 7.56 -15.00 -10.96
N MET A 174 8.42 -15.94 -11.31
CA MET A 174 9.84 -15.85 -10.95
C MET A 174 10.50 -14.74 -11.76
N VAL A 175 11.35 -13.92 -11.11
CA VAL A 175 12.21 -12.99 -11.84
C VAL A 175 13.42 -13.78 -12.32
N GLU A 176 13.41 -14.20 -13.59
CA GLU A 176 14.49 -15.00 -14.17
C GLU A 176 15.75 -14.15 -14.39
N ASN A 177 16.79 -14.41 -13.59
CA ASN A 177 18.12 -14.55 -14.15
C ASN A 177 18.27 -16.06 -14.55
N ILE A 178 17.89 -16.40 -15.79
CA ILE A 178 17.97 -17.69 -16.56
C ILE A 178 18.77 -18.89 -15.94
N PRO A 179 18.35 -20.18 -16.04
CA PRO A 179 17.35 -20.84 -15.20
C PRO A 179 17.83 -22.22 -14.64
N SER A 180 17.02 -22.92 -13.84
CA SER A 180 17.08 -24.39 -13.84
C SER A 180 15.71 -25.00 -13.60
N SER A 181 15.37 -25.98 -14.43
CA SER A 181 14.07 -26.64 -14.58
C SER A 181 13.71 -27.62 -13.44
N LYS A 182 14.33 -27.49 -12.27
CA LYS A 182 14.09 -28.38 -11.12
C LYS A 182 13.05 -27.87 -10.10
N ASP A 183 12.65 -26.60 -10.17
CA ASP A 183 11.99 -25.95 -9.03
C ASP A 183 10.45 -25.87 -9.12
N ILE A 184 9.83 -26.46 -10.14
CA ILE A 184 8.37 -26.40 -10.35
C ILE A 184 7.58 -27.20 -9.29
N ASN A 185 8.23 -28.09 -8.52
CA ASN A 185 7.53 -29.00 -7.60
C ASN A 185 7.52 -28.60 -6.11
N ILE A 186 8.18 -27.50 -5.70
CA ILE A 186 8.18 -27.06 -4.28
C ILE A 186 7.02 -26.07 -3.98
N LEU A 187 6.40 -25.51 -5.01
CA LEU A 187 5.47 -24.37 -4.89
C LEU A 187 4.04 -24.70 -4.45
N ALA A 188 3.69 -25.98 -4.28
CA ALA A 188 2.33 -26.39 -3.91
C ALA A 188 2.09 -26.51 -2.39
N ASN A 189 3.15 -26.61 -1.57
CA ASN A 189 3.01 -26.93 -0.14
C ASN A 189 3.14 -25.72 0.82
N ALA A 190 3.56 -24.54 0.34
CA ALA A 190 3.79 -23.37 1.20
C ALA A 190 2.54 -22.50 1.45
N LEU A 191 1.38 -22.80 0.85
CA LEU A 191 0.22 -21.89 0.85
C LEU A 191 -1.10 -22.54 1.29
N SER A 192 -1.05 -23.68 1.98
CA SER A 192 -2.24 -24.35 2.52
C SER A 192 -2.15 -24.58 4.03
N THR A 193 -2.19 -23.54 4.84
CA THR A 193 -2.56 -23.66 6.25
C THR A 193 -3.57 -22.61 6.66
N SER A 194 -4.81 -22.78 6.19
CA SER A 194 -5.97 -22.69 7.08
C SER A 194 -7.06 -23.67 6.63
N SER A 195 -7.10 -24.82 7.32
CA SER A 195 -8.22 -25.75 7.53
C SER A 195 -8.78 -26.62 6.38
N THR A 196 -8.72 -27.93 6.63
CA THR A 196 -9.39 -29.13 6.04
C THR A 196 -8.85 -29.78 4.76
N LYS A 197 -8.15 -30.93 4.96
CA LYS A 197 -7.87 -32.14 4.13
C LYS A 197 -7.70 -32.06 2.59
N PRO A 198 -6.80 -32.88 2.01
CA PRO A 198 -6.17 -32.60 0.73
C PRO A 198 -7.07 -32.98 -0.44
N MET A 199 -7.24 -32.05 -1.37
CA MET A 199 -7.63 -32.37 -2.74
C MET A 199 -6.37 -32.35 -3.59
N SER A 200 -6.05 -33.51 -4.16
CA SER A 200 -4.97 -33.79 -5.11
C SER A 200 -4.54 -32.59 -5.96
N SER A 201 -3.28 -32.18 -5.76
CA SER A 201 -2.59 -31.13 -6.51
C SER A 201 -2.28 -31.61 -7.93
N ARG A 202 -3.25 -31.43 -8.84
CA ARG A 202 -2.92 -31.27 -10.26
C ARG A 202 -2.40 -29.85 -10.42
N ILE A 203 -1.29 -29.65 -11.12
CA ILE A 203 -0.91 -28.33 -11.67
C ILE A 203 -2.15 -27.84 -12.43
N GLN A 204 -2.96 -26.99 -11.81
CA GLN A 204 -4.06 -26.36 -12.50
C GLN A 204 -3.41 -25.31 -13.36
N ASN A 205 -3.18 -25.64 -14.63
CA ASN A 205 -3.18 -24.65 -15.69
C ASN A 205 -4.53 -23.92 -15.60
N SER A 206 -4.62 -22.92 -14.72
CA SER A 206 -5.77 -22.03 -14.68
C SER A 206 -5.68 -21.22 -15.98
N PRO A 207 -6.67 -21.29 -16.87
CA PRO A 207 -6.65 -20.52 -18.12
C PRO A 207 -6.60 -19.00 -17.88
N GLN A 208 -6.74 -18.58 -16.62
CA GLN A 208 -6.70 -17.18 -16.22
C GLN A 208 -5.28 -16.67 -15.93
N VAL A 209 -4.30 -17.56 -15.74
CA VAL A 209 -2.90 -17.24 -15.41
C VAL A 209 -2.02 -17.39 -16.65
N ALA A 210 -0.99 -16.54 -16.78
CA ALA A 210 -0.09 -16.60 -17.93
C ALA A 210 0.82 -17.83 -17.89
N ALA A 211 1.28 -18.29 -19.05
CA ALA A 211 2.23 -19.40 -19.13
C ALA A 211 3.53 -19.07 -18.38
N GLY A 212 3.98 -19.98 -17.50
CA GLY A 212 5.16 -19.80 -16.65
C GLY A 212 4.87 -19.22 -15.26
N ASP A 213 3.68 -18.65 -15.04
CA ASP A 213 3.26 -18.16 -13.73
C ASP A 213 2.60 -19.29 -12.92
N THR A 214 2.84 -19.30 -11.61
CA THR A 214 2.21 -20.23 -10.66
C THR A 214 0.97 -19.58 -10.07
N TYR A 215 -0.21 -20.18 -10.27
CA TYR A 215 -1.44 -19.70 -9.63
C TYR A 215 -1.32 -19.75 -8.11
N LEU A 216 -1.71 -18.67 -7.43
CA LEU A 216 -1.73 -18.59 -5.97
C LEU A 216 -3.17 -18.74 -5.46
N LYS A 217 -4.02 -17.76 -5.79
CA LYS A 217 -5.39 -17.68 -5.29
C LYS A 217 -6.23 -16.72 -6.12
N THR A 218 -7.55 -16.92 -6.11
CA THR A 218 -8.53 -15.92 -6.56
C THR A 218 -9.24 -15.35 -5.35
N LEU A 219 -9.28 -14.02 -5.28
CA LEU A 219 -10.00 -13.26 -4.26
C LEU A 219 -11.10 -12.44 -4.92
N LYS A 220 -12.01 -11.91 -4.11
CA LYS A 220 -13.09 -11.03 -4.55
C LYS A 220 -12.93 -9.67 -3.91
N SER A 221 -13.12 -8.62 -4.70
CA SER A 221 -13.23 -7.27 -4.15
C SER A 221 -14.49 -7.11 -3.32
N ASP A 222 -14.38 -6.37 -2.23
CA ASP A 222 -15.52 -6.04 -1.37
C ASP A 222 -16.42 -4.96 -2.00
N ASN A 223 -17.37 -4.45 -1.23
CA ASN A 223 -18.29 -3.40 -1.67
C ASN A 223 -17.61 -2.02 -1.89
N TYR A 224 -16.33 -1.90 -1.51
CA TYR A 224 -15.49 -0.71 -1.66
C TYR A 224 -14.42 -0.93 -2.74
N GLY A 225 -14.49 -2.02 -3.50
CA GLY A 225 -13.50 -2.38 -4.52
C GLY A 225 -12.14 -2.75 -3.95
N LEU A 226 -12.06 -3.01 -2.64
CA LEU A 226 -10.83 -3.34 -1.94
C LEU A 226 -10.58 -4.84 -1.88
N ILE A 227 -9.30 -5.22 -1.92
CA ILE A 227 -8.83 -6.60 -1.74
C ILE A 227 -7.64 -6.58 -0.78
N GLY A 228 -7.82 -7.22 0.37
CA GLY A 228 -6.70 -7.55 1.27
C GLY A 228 -6.06 -8.86 0.85
N VAL A 229 -4.73 -8.86 0.70
CA VAL A 229 -3.95 -10.02 0.30
C VAL A 229 -2.88 -10.31 1.35
N SER A 230 -2.91 -11.52 1.91
CA SER A 230 -1.77 -12.09 2.61
C SER A 230 -1.15 -13.19 1.74
N VAL A 231 0.16 -13.14 1.56
CA VAL A 231 0.93 -14.11 0.77
C VAL A 231 2.05 -14.65 1.64
N ALA A 232 2.18 -15.98 1.71
CA ALA A 232 3.37 -16.62 2.24
C ALA A 232 4.49 -16.54 1.22
N VAL A 233 5.65 -16.08 1.66
CA VAL A 233 6.89 -16.10 0.89
C VAL A 233 7.35 -17.54 0.86
N PRO A 234 7.46 -18.15 -0.32
CA PRO A 234 7.90 -19.53 -0.43
C PRO A 234 9.35 -19.65 0.05
N ASP A 235 9.79 -20.86 0.41
CA ASP A 235 11.19 -21.16 0.76
C ASP A 235 12.08 -21.19 -0.50
N LEU A 236 12.07 -20.07 -1.23
CA LEU A 236 12.86 -19.82 -2.42
C LEU A 236 14.03 -18.92 -2.05
N THR A 237 15.13 -19.11 -2.74
CA THR A 237 16.33 -18.26 -2.61
C THR A 237 16.37 -17.15 -3.66
N ARG A 238 15.23 -16.85 -4.27
CA ARG A 238 15.12 -15.98 -5.45
C ARG A 238 13.92 -15.06 -5.33
N ASP A 239 14.10 -13.85 -5.85
CA ASP A 239 13.05 -12.85 -5.98
C ASP A 239 11.95 -13.32 -6.93
N PHE A 240 10.75 -12.82 -6.67
CA PHE A 240 9.58 -13.10 -7.49
C PHE A 240 8.67 -11.88 -7.55
N GLN A 241 7.77 -11.91 -8.53
CA GLN A 241 6.69 -10.96 -8.69
C GLN A 241 5.37 -11.61 -8.32
N ILE A 242 4.54 -10.93 -7.56
CA ILE A 242 3.12 -11.22 -7.47
C ILE A 242 2.44 -10.49 -8.62
N VAL A 243 1.91 -11.25 -9.56
CA VAL A 243 1.12 -10.76 -10.69
C VAL A 243 -0.33 -10.75 -10.28
N VAL A 244 -0.97 -9.60 -10.42
CA VAL A 244 -2.39 -9.40 -10.13
C VAL A 244 -3.13 -9.16 -11.42
N LYS A 245 -4.19 -9.93 -11.67
CA LYS A 245 -5.05 -9.80 -12.85
C LYS A 245 -6.51 -9.76 -12.43
N VAL A 246 -7.34 -9.03 -13.17
CA VAL A 246 -8.79 -8.98 -12.97
C VAL A 246 -9.50 -9.51 -14.23
N PRO A 247 -9.66 -10.84 -14.39
CA PRO A 247 -10.10 -11.43 -15.66
C PRO A 247 -11.48 -10.96 -16.13
N SER A 248 -12.37 -10.62 -15.21
CA SER A 248 -13.70 -10.09 -15.51
C SER A 248 -13.67 -8.70 -16.16
N PHE A 249 -12.53 -8.02 -16.11
CA PHE A 249 -12.31 -6.68 -16.65
C PHE A 249 -11.03 -6.67 -17.50
N PRO A 250 -11.09 -7.11 -18.77
CA PRO A 250 -9.89 -7.27 -19.61
C PRO A 250 -9.17 -5.97 -19.93
N ASP A 251 -9.85 -4.83 -19.80
CA ASP A 251 -9.27 -3.49 -19.98
C ASP A 251 -8.41 -3.05 -18.77
N ILE A 252 -8.39 -3.83 -17.69
CA ILE A 252 -7.51 -3.61 -16.54
C ILE A 252 -6.19 -4.34 -16.80
N ASP A 253 -5.13 -3.57 -17.04
CA ASP A 253 -3.79 -4.11 -17.21
C ASP A 253 -3.33 -4.85 -15.93
N PRO A 254 -2.66 -6.03 -16.07
CA PRO A 254 -2.08 -6.71 -14.93
C PRO A 254 -0.98 -5.87 -14.27
N ILE A 255 -1.02 -5.77 -12.94
CA ILE A 255 0.05 -5.16 -12.16
C ILE A 255 1.00 -6.23 -11.62
N ARG A 256 2.25 -5.84 -11.37
CA ARG A 256 3.29 -6.73 -10.83
C ARG A 256 3.90 -6.09 -9.60
N LEU A 257 3.96 -6.86 -8.52
CA LEU A 257 4.50 -6.43 -7.24
C LEU A 257 5.78 -7.21 -6.98
N ASP A 258 6.91 -6.50 -6.94
CA ASP A 258 8.20 -7.13 -6.66
C ASP A 258 8.29 -7.53 -5.18
N VAL A 259 8.77 -8.75 -4.95
CA VAL A 259 9.11 -9.28 -3.63
C VAL A 259 10.58 -9.70 -3.65
N LYS A 260 11.38 -9.04 -2.82
CA LYS A 260 12.77 -9.38 -2.58
C LYS A 260 12.86 -10.41 -1.46
N VAL A 261 13.61 -11.49 -1.69
CA VAL A 261 13.70 -12.60 -0.73
C VAL A 261 15.07 -12.63 -0.07
N ILE A 262 15.09 -12.59 1.25
CA ILE A 262 16.30 -12.75 2.08
C ILE A 262 16.27 -14.08 2.82
N ASP A 263 17.45 -14.64 3.08
CA ASP A 263 17.55 -15.94 3.72
C ASP A 263 17.15 -15.89 5.20
N GLU A 264 17.47 -14.81 5.91
CA GLU A 264 17.28 -14.65 7.36
C GLU A 264 16.90 -13.19 7.70
N PRO A 265 16.24 -12.94 8.86
CA PRO A 265 15.97 -11.58 9.30
C PRO A 265 17.26 -10.81 9.63
N ILE A 266 17.30 -9.54 9.27
CA ILE A 266 18.44 -8.66 9.58
C ILE A 266 18.30 -8.17 11.03
N ALA A 267 19.29 -8.47 11.86
CA ALA A 267 19.38 -7.98 13.24
C ALA A 267 20.34 -6.80 13.39
N GLN A 268 21.42 -6.76 12.60
CA GLN A 268 22.43 -5.70 12.68
C GLN A 268 22.91 -5.26 11.28
N ILE A 269 23.13 -3.95 11.11
CA ILE A 269 23.78 -3.37 9.94
C ILE A 269 25.11 -2.76 10.39
N LYS A 270 26.21 -3.17 9.77
CA LYS A 270 27.53 -2.57 9.95
C LYS A 270 27.94 -1.85 8.67
N ILE A 271 28.28 -0.58 8.77
CA ILE A 271 28.89 0.16 7.67
C ILE A 271 30.39 0.15 7.89
N ASP A 272 31.15 -0.38 6.93
CA ASP A 272 32.57 -0.70 7.10
C ASP A 272 33.42 0.55 7.39
N LYS A 273 33.03 1.70 6.84
CA LYS A 273 33.66 3.01 7.06
C LYS A 273 32.63 4.11 6.95
N THR A 274 32.85 5.23 7.65
CA THR A 274 32.00 6.44 7.59
C THR A 274 32.70 7.62 6.91
N GLU A 275 33.97 7.45 6.53
CA GLU A 275 34.81 8.48 5.90
C GLU A 275 35.68 7.85 4.80
N GLN A 276 36.09 8.65 3.83
CA GLN A 276 36.94 8.21 2.71
C GLN A 276 38.39 8.59 2.97
N ASN A 277 39.28 7.60 2.88
CA ASN A 277 40.71 7.84 2.96
C ASN A 277 41.27 8.19 1.58
N CYS A 278 41.30 9.49 1.28
CA CYS A 278 41.89 10.04 0.05
C CYS A 278 43.33 10.54 0.27
N GLY A 279 44.02 10.11 1.32
CA GLY A 279 45.29 10.69 1.75
C GLY A 279 45.10 12.09 2.34
N SER A 280 45.33 13.14 1.56
CA SER A 280 45.21 14.53 2.04
C SER A 280 43.82 15.13 1.83
N LYS A 281 43.25 15.06 0.61
CA LYS A 281 41.89 15.55 0.26
C LYS A 281 41.38 14.80 -0.97
N CYS A 282 40.10 14.43 -0.98
CA CYS A 282 39.47 13.83 -2.17
C CYS A 282 39.34 14.91 -3.27
N PRO A 283 39.93 14.72 -4.46
CA PRO A 283 39.80 15.67 -5.55
C PRO A 283 38.35 15.78 -6.02
N VAL A 284 37.90 17.00 -6.34
CA VAL A 284 36.54 17.23 -6.86
C VAL A 284 36.38 16.52 -8.21
N GLY A 285 35.32 15.72 -8.35
CA GLY A 285 35.00 14.99 -9.57
C GLY A 285 35.78 13.69 -9.78
N ALA A 286 36.70 13.33 -8.88
CA ALA A 286 37.37 12.04 -8.91
C ALA A 286 36.50 10.93 -8.31
N GLU A 287 36.66 9.71 -8.83
CA GLU A 287 36.09 8.51 -8.20
C GLU A 287 36.77 8.27 -6.85
N LEU A 288 35.97 7.87 -5.85
CA LEU A 288 36.49 7.59 -4.51
C LEU A 288 37.34 6.31 -4.54
N PRO A 289 38.48 6.30 -3.83
CA PRO A 289 39.48 5.25 -3.96
C PRO A 289 39.01 3.88 -3.45
N GLU A 290 38.06 3.84 -2.51
CA GLU A 290 37.51 2.58 -2.03
C GLU A 290 35.99 2.62 -1.89
N PRO A 291 35.31 1.53 -2.29
CA PRO A 291 33.86 1.46 -2.27
C PRO A 291 33.32 1.48 -0.84
N TRP A 292 32.09 1.99 -0.71
CA TRP A 292 31.31 1.83 0.51
C TRP A 292 30.76 0.41 0.58
N ARG A 293 30.77 -0.17 1.78
CA ARG A 293 30.29 -1.52 2.04
C ARG A 293 29.39 -1.49 3.27
N ALA A 294 28.30 -2.23 3.17
CA ALA A 294 27.39 -2.49 4.27
C ALA A 294 27.31 -4.01 4.46
N THR A 295 27.53 -4.44 5.70
CA THR A 295 27.43 -5.84 6.12
C THR A 295 26.15 -6.00 6.94
N PHE A 296 25.29 -6.91 6.53
CA PHE A 296 24.01 -7.21 7.19
C PHE A 296 24.14 -8.54 7.90
N LEU A 297 23.87 -8.54 9.20
CA LEU A 297 24.05 -9.69 10.07
C LEU A 297 22.72 -10.11 10.68
N ASP A 298 22.53 -11.42 10.83
CA ASP A 298 21.47 -12.00 11.66
C ASP A 298 21.78 -11.86 13.15
N ASP A 299 20.92 -12.40 14.00
CA ASP A 299 21.04 -12.37 15.46
C ASP A 299 22.24 -13.19 15.99
N GLU A 300 22.70 -14.17 15.22
CA GLU A 300 23.90 -14.97 15.50
C GLU A 300 25.20 -14.31 15.00
N GLY A 301 25.10 -13.19 14.28
CA GLY A 301 26.24 -12.47 13.72
C GLY A 301 26.75 -13.04 12.39
N SER A 302 25.98 -13.90 11.74
CA SER A 302 26.26 -14.43 10.40
C SER A 302 25.73 -13.49 9.31
N GLY A 303 26.38 -13.49 8.14
CA GLY A 303 25.99 -12.61 7.03
C GLY A 303 24.69 -13.03 6.36
N VAL A 304 23.75 -12.10 6.22
CA VAL A 304 22.46 -12.30 5.54
C VAL A 304 22.61 -12.08 4.04
N LYS A 305 22.19 -13.06 3.24
CA LYS A 305 22.22 -13.01 1.77
C LYS A 305 20.96 -12.39 1.19
N GLY A 306 21.09 -11.76 0.02
CA GLY A 306 19.96 -11.29 -0.79
C GLY A 306 19.39 -9.95 -0.34
N VAL A 307 20.05 -9.28 0.61
CA VAL A 307 19.60 -7.97 1.10
C VAL A 307 19.84 -6.94 -0.01
N PRO A 308 18.79 -6.27 -0.53
CA PRO A 308 18.97 -5.20 -1.50
C PRO A 308 19.57 -3.97 -0.80
N VAL A 309 20.60 -3.37 -1.40
CA VAL A 309 21.26 -2.18 -0.85
C VAL A 309 21.17 -1.04 -1.84
N GLU A 310 20.41 -0.01 -1.48
CA GLU A 310 20.36 1.25 -2.19
C GLU A 310 21.13 2.33 -1.43
N TRP A 311 21.93 3.09 -2.16
CA TRP A 311 22.67 4.23 -1.63
C TRP A 311 22.02 5.51 -2.15
N LEU A 312 22.04 6.58 -1.35
CA LEU A 312 21.53 7.89 -1.74
C LEU A 312 22.57 8.97 -1.46
N VAL A 313 22.80 9.85 -2.44
CA VAL A 313 23.57 11.07 -2.23
C VAL A 313 22.64 12.13 -1.65
N ILE A 314 22.79 12.41 -0.35
CA ILE A 314 21.93 13.37 0.36
C ILE A 314 22.41 14.81 0.13
N SER A 315 23.72 15.01 -0.07
CA SER A 315 24.31 16.34 -0.30
C SER A 315 25.68 16.24 -0.99
N GLY A 316 26.26 17.39 -1.40
CA GLY A 316 27.65 17.46 -1.90
C GLY A 316 27.84 17.21 -3.40
N GLY A 317 26.77 17.05 -4.19
CA GLY A 317 26.82 16.99 -5.65
C GLY A 317 27.53 15.76 -6.25
N GLY A 318 27.88 14.79 -5.41
CA GLY A 318 28.45 13.50 -5.83
C GLY A 318 27.47 12.65 -6.62
N LYS A 319 27.98 11.60 -7.27
CA LYS A 319 27.19 10.62 -8.02
C LYS A 319 27.56 9.21 -7.55
N LEU A 320 26.59 8.31 -7.54
CA LEU A 320 26.82 6.88 -7.31
C LEU A 320 27.21 6.24 -8.65
N GLY A 321 28.12 5.25 -8.60
CA GLY A 321 28.43 4.43 -9.77
C GLY A 321 27.27 3.51 -10.15
N GLU A 322 27.35 2.84 -11.31
CA GLU A 322 26.26 2.06 -11.91
C GLU A 322 25.81 0.80 -11.13
N LYS A 323 26.40 0.50 -9.96
CA LYS A 323 26.11 -0.73 -9.20
C LYS A 323 25.60 -0.45 -7.79
N SER A 324 24.28 -0.49 -7.61
CA SER A 324 23.69 -1.05 -6.40
C SER A 324 23.82 -2.58 -6.48
N GLY A 325 24.01 -3.23 -5.34
CA GLY A 325 24.28 -4.67 -5.27
C GLY A 325 23.36 -5.36 -4.27
N GLU A 326 23.28 -6.68 -4.40
CA GLU A 326 22.67 -7.56 -3.40
C GLU A 326 23.76 -8.18 -2.54
N THR A 327 23.48 -8.38 -1.25
CA THR A 327 24.46 -9.01 -0.37
C THR A 327 24.71 -10.46 -0.78
N SER A 328 25.97 -10.82 -0.94
CA SER A 328 26.42 -12.21 -1.00
C SER A 328 26.81 -12.67 0.39
N GLN A 329 26.43 -13.89 0.79
CA GLN A 329 26.96 -14.49 2.00
C GLN A 329 28.45 -14.77 1.82
N THR A 330 29.30 -13.91 2.36
CA THR A 330 30.72 -14.19 2.55
C THR A 330 30.95 -14.48 4.02
N ARG A 331 31.35 -15.71 4.34
CA ARG A 331 31.81 -16.07 5.69
C ARG A 331 33.07 -15.25 5.95
N ILE A 332 32.96 -14.17 6.73
CA ILE A 332 34.15 -13.46 7.20
C ILE A 332 34.83 -14.42 8.16
N LYS A 333 35.92 -15.06 7.71
CA LYS A 333 36.86 -15.68 8.64
C LYS A 333 37.40 -14.54 9.48
N LEU A 334 36.94 -14.45 10.73
CA LEU A 334 37.70 -13.77 11.77
C LEU A 334 39.04 -14.49 11.81
N GLU A 335 40.08 -13.88 11.24
CA GLU A 335 41.44 -14.31 11.51
C GLU A 335 41.66 -14.12 13.02
N SER A 336 42.00 -15.22 13.66
CA SER A 336 42.38 -15.36 15.07
C SER A 336 43.65 -14.59 15.40
#